data_AF-A0AAD2AKK8-F1
#
_entry.id   AF-A0AAD2AKK8-F1
#
_cell.length_a   1.000
_cell.length_b   1.000
_cell.length_c   1.000
_cell.angle_alpha   90.00
_cell.angle_beta   90.00
_cell.angle_gamma   90.00
#
_symmetry.space_group_name_H-M   'P 1'
#
loop_
_entity.id
_entity.type
_entity.pdbx_description
1 polymer ?
#
loop_
_entity_poly.entity_id
_entity_poly.type
_entity_poly.pdbx_seq_one_letter_code
_entity_poly.pdbx_strand_id
1 'polypeptide(L)' 'MDTQRQQKISLSLPPDTLARIEAERERLTAQLGARISFNAAATSLLHRALSQNDLSPAAG' A
#
# COMPACT_ATOMS: atom_id res chain seq x y z
N MET A 1 -28.93 0.43 -0.05
CA MET A 1 -27.66 0.20 -0.76
C MET A 1 -26.76 1.36 -0.43
N ASP A 2 -26.13 1.30 0.74
CA ASP A 2 -25.25 2.34 1.25
C ASP A 2 -23.99 2.40 0.40
N THR A 3 -23.93 3.38 -0.51
CA THR A 3 -22.72 3.72 -1.22
C THR A 3 -21.77 4.35 -0.20
N GLN A 4 -20.96 3.52 0.47
CA GLN A 4 -19.86 3.99 1.31
C GLN A 4 -18.96 4.87 0.42
N ARG A 5 -19.16 6.19 0.53
CA ARG A 5 -18.30 7.17 -0.14
C ARG A 5 -16.89 6.95 0.37
N GLN A 6 -16.00 6.52 -0.51
CA GLN A 6 -14.58 6.39 -0.20
C GLN A 6 -14.09 7.75 0.30
N GLN A 7 -13.72 7.81 1.58
CA GLN A 7 -13.17 9.02 2.17
C GLN A 7 -11.82 9.29 1.51
N LYS A 8 -11.67 10.47 0.89
CA LYS A 8 -10.40 10.89 0.30
C LYS A 8 -9.52 11.43 1.41
N ILE A 9 -8.40 10.76 1.65
CA ILE A 9 -7.40 11.16 2.63
C ILE A 9 -6.15 11.60 1.86
N SER A 10 -5.67 12.81 2.15
CA SER A 10 -4.38 13.30 1.66
C SER A 10 -3.35 13.12 2.76
N LEU A 11 -2.24 12.44 2.44
CA LEU A 11 -1.17 12.19 3.40
C LEU A 11 0.15 12.76 2.85
N SER A 12 0.86 13.52 3.67
CA SER A 12 2.22 13.95 3.37
C SER A 12 3.18 12.84 3.77
N LEU A 13 3.85 12.24 2.78
CA LEU A 13 4.78 11.14 2.98
C LEU A 13 6.24 11.61 2.78
N PRO A 14 7.19 11.05 3.52
CA PRO A 14 8.62 11.27 3.27
C PRO A 14 9.02 10.81 1.85
N PRO A 15 10.04 11.44 1.23
CA PRO A 15 10.49 11.10 -0.12
C PRO A 15 10.92 9.63 -0.24
N ASP A 16 11.56 9.07 0.79
CA ASP A 16 11.94 7.65 0.81
C ASP A 16 10.72 6.71 0.74
N THR A 17 9.61 7.11 1.38
CA THR A 17 8.38 6.32 1.36
C THR A 17 7.71 6.41 0.00
N LEU A 18 7.72 7.60 -0.63
CA LEU A 18 7.23 7.78 -2.00
C LEU A 18 8.03 6.90 -2.99
N ALA A 19 9.35 6.87 -2.86
CA ALA A 19 10.21 6.02 -3.70
C ALA A 19 9.91 4.53 -3.53
N ARG A 20 9.65 4.07 -2.29
CA ARG A 20 9.23 2.68 -2.04
C ARG A 20 7.89 2.33 -2.68
N ILE A 21 6.92 3.24 -2.60
CA ILE A 21 5.60 3.04 -3.23
C ILE A 21 5.74 2.94 -4.75
N GLU A 22 6.57 3.80 -5.34
CA GLU A 22 6.84 3.79 -6.78
C GLU A 22 7.51 2.48 -7.23
N ALA A 23 8.51 2.01 -6.48
CA ALA A 23 9.16 0.71 -6.77
C ALA A 23 8.18 -0.47 -6.69
N GLU A 24 7.29 -0.51 -5.69
CA GLU A 24 6.27 -1.56 -5.62
C GLU A 24 5.24 -1.42 -6.75
N ARG A 25 4.91 -0.19 -7.17
CA ARG A 25 4.03 0.03 -8.34
C ARG A 25 4.61 -0.56 -9.60
N GLU A 26 5.90 -0.33 -9.87
CA GLU A 26 6.60 -0.90 -11.01
C GLU A 26 6.62 -2.43 -10.95
N ARG A 27 6.94 -2.99 -9.78
CA ARG A 27 6.94 -4.43 -9.54
C ARG A 27 5.56 -5.05 -9.77
N LEU A 28 4.50 -4.49 -9.20
CA LEU A 28 3.13 -4.97 -9.36
C LEU A 28 2.65 -4.81 -10.79
N THR A 29 3.03 -3.72 -11.46
CA THR A 29 2.72 -3.50 -12.88
C THR A 29 3.35 -4.58 -13.76
N ALA A 30 4.62 -4.93 -13.49
CA ALA A 30 5.31 -6.00 -14.19
C ALA A 30 4.67 -7.38 -13.92
N GLN A 31 4.24 -7.64 -12.68
CA GLN A 31 3.62 -8.92 -12.28
C GLN A 31 2.21 -9.11 -12.84
N LEU A 32 1.38 -8.07 -12.78
CA LEU A 32 -0.03 -8.12 -13.18
C LEU A 32 -0.22 -7.82 -14.67
N GLY A 33 0.83 -7.35 -15.37
CA GLY A 33 0.75 -6.93 -16.76
C GLY A 33 -0.15 -5.70 -16.99
N ALA A 34 -0.53 -5.01 -15.92
CA ALA A 34 -1.47 -3.90 -15.93
C ALA A 34 -0.93 -2.75 -15.08
N ARG A 35 -1.09 -1.51 -15.57
CA ARG A 35 -0.60 -0.33 -14.86
C ARG A 35 -1.39 -0.13 -13.55
N ILE A 36 -0.69 -0.28 -12.43
CA ILE A 36 -1.28 -0.10 -11.10
C ILE A 36 -1.25 1.37 -10.69
N SER A 37 -2.29 1.83 -10.01
CA SER A 37 -2.33 3.19 -9.48
C SER A 37 -1.39 3.33 -8.28
N PHE A 38 -0.87 4.55 -8.07
CA PHE A 38 -0.01 4.82 -6.92
C PHE A 38 -0.70 4.48 -5.58
N ASN A 39 -1.99 4.78 -5.46
CA ASN A 39 -2.78 4.45 -4.27
C ASN A 39 -2.90 2.93 -4.04
N ALA A 40 -3.12 2.15 -5.10
CA ALA A 40 -3.19 0.69 -4.98
C ALA A 40 -1.84 0.08 -4.57
N ALA A 41 -0.72 0.60 -5.09
CA ALA A 41 0.61 0.20 -4.66
C ALA A 41 0.88 0.58 -3.18
N ALA A 42 0.51 1.79 -2.78
CA ALA A 42 0.64 2.25 -1.39
C ALA A 42 -0.20 1.40 -0.43
N THR A 43 -1.43 1.08 -0.82
CA THR A 43 -2.35 0.24 -0.03
C THR A 43 -1.79 -1.17 0.11
N SER A 44 -1.22 -1.74 -0.96
CA SER A 44 -0.61 -3.07 -0.92
C SER A 44 0.61 -3.12 0.01
N LEU A 45 1.47 -2.09 -0.05
CA LEU A 45 2.60 -1.96 0.88
C LEU A 45 2.14 -1.80 2.32
N LEU A 46 1.13 -0.98 2.57
CA LEU A 46 0.57 -0.77 3.91
C LEU A 46 -0.01 -2.08 4.45
N HIS A 47 -0.82 -2.78 3.67
CA HIS A 47 -1.40 -4.05 4.05
C HIS A 47 -0.31 -5.09 4.37
N ARG A 48 0.76 -5.13 3.58
CA ARG A 48 1.91 -6.01 3.83
C ARG A 48 2.62 -5.64 5.13
N ALA A 49 2.86 -4.36 5.39
CA ALA A 49 3.51 -3.91 6.62
C ALA A 49 2.66 -4.21 7.86
N LEU A 50 1.35 -3.98 7.78
CA LEU A 50 0.40 -4.31 8.84
C LEU A 50 0.34 -5.83 9.09
N SER A 51 0.22 -6.63 8.03
CA SER A 51 0.20 -8.09 8.14
C SER A 51 1.51 -8.68 8.68
N GLN A 52 2.66 -8.03 8.43
CA GLN A 52 3.93 -8.42 9.05
C GLN A 52 4.00 -8.03 10.53
N ASN A 53 3.29 -6.98 10.95
CA ASN A 53 3.25 -6.55 12.33
C ASN A 53 2.46 -7.54 13.21
N ASP A 54 1.35 -8.10 12.68
CA ASP A 54 0.57 -9.17 13.33
C ASP A 54 1.35 -10.50 13.49
N LEU A 55 2.49 -10.65 12.83
CA LEU A 55 3.37 -11.82 12.95
C LEU A 55 4.48 -11.66 14.01
N SER A 56 4.44 -10.59 14.82
CA SER A 56 5.16 -10.62 16.09
C SER A 56 4.31 -11.40 17.09
N PRO A 57 4.57 -12.69 17.36
CA PRO A 57 4.02 -13.26 18.58
C PRO A 57 4.57 -12.40 19.70
N ALA A 58 3.70 -11.85 20.54
CA ALA A 58 4.11 -11.49 21.88
C ALA A 58 4.71 -12.78 22.47
N ALA A 59 6.03 -12.91 22.40
CA ALA A 59 6.77 -13.93 23.12
C ALA A 59 6.42 -13.67 24.60
N GLY A 60 5.71 -14.64 25.19
CA GLY A 60 5.27 -14.61 26.57
C GLY A 60 6.40 -14.65 27.57
#